data_AF-A0A8T7C314-F1
#
_entry.id   AF-A0A8T7C314-F1
#
_cell.length_a   1.000
_cell.length_b   1.000
_cell.length_c   1.000
_cell.angle_alpha   90.00
_cell.angle_beta   90.00
_cell.angle_gamma   90.00
#
_symmetry.space_group_name_H-M   'P 1'
#
loop_
_entity.id
_entity.type
_entity.pdbx_description
1 polymer ?
#
loop_
_entity_poly.entity_id
_entity_poly.type
_entity_poly.pdbx_seq_one_letter_code
_entity_poly.pdbx_strand_id
1 'polypeptide(L)'
;LMTNQHCIETQAACDNAEFVFKYYRTGCNNGSPTTPDWQSFRCDTVVAQEPFISCDAGPGDLDFTLASVIGDPASTFGYAQVDTSPVIDGEEIYIVQHPAGRPHEISIGDGVNVDRDGSVFRYYGTLDTEGGSSGSPIFRSSNDKLVGLHHCGGCDTPGVGNRGMLMTDIAPLISPFLCSDTLDVQYAGASGLVEVTGNGDTAIDPGETWSFEVIARNASCSINATGVTGTVVLNSGVGSAIVINNADLSFGTIAAGDSASSATVTIEIPTDAECGTDIVFDLVDLDVSGAGPFDDAIAAISAPLGSVPVDVISNETFAGGLADWTVIDGGTGTGPAATWTTTNPGARSLALSAPYVIVDSDELGTTATMDEALISMPIDTTGYTNLSLQFNHDFNWYSGGLDEQGDVEVRSSATGGTWVVVQNYSGGDSSGTVNIDIASFSASDLQVRFHYYNASYEWWWAIDDVMLIGDEGLVCNIFGDLDSDGDGVADAVDNCTGVANPDQRDSNGDGHGNFCDYDYDNNCVTQFADMSIFGAAFGSVSGDANYNPDTDRDNNGVVNFLDLGAPPDNFAEFFLEAPGPSADACVPET
;
A
#
# COMPACT_ATOMS: atom_id res chain seq x y z
N LEU A 1 -5.26 -16.68 -26.88
CA LEU A 1 -4.17 -16.28 -27.81
C LEU A 1 -3.38 -15.16 -27.18
N MET A 2 -2.06 -15.12 -27.38
CA MET A 2 -1.17 -14.15 -26.75
C MET A 2 -0.46 -13.33 -27.82
N THR A 3 -0.29 -12.04 -27.58
CA THR A 3 0.44 -11.06 -28.41
C THR A 3 0.97 -9.93 -27.52
N ASN A 4 1.58 -8.87 -28.07
CA ASN A 4 1.97 -7.68 -27.32
C ASN A 4 0.79 -6.74 -27.01
N GLN A 5 0.91 -5.98 -25.92
CA GLN A 5 -0.07 -4.96 -25.55
C GLN A 5 -0.04 -3.78 -26.50
N HIS A 6 1.13 -3.34 -26.95
CA HIS A 6 1.21 -2.26 -27.95
C HIS A 6 0.61 -2.65 -29.33
N CYS A 7 0.22 -3.91 -29.53
CA CYS A 7 -0.50 -4.38 -30.71
C CYS A 7 -2.02 -4.45 -30.48
N ILE A 8 -2.46 -4.84 -29.29
CA ILE A 8 -3.86 -4.89 -28.88
C ILE A 8 -3.97 -4.18 -27.52
N GLU A 9 -4.04 -2.86 -27.56
CA GLU A 9 -3.90 -2.04 -26.34
C GLU A 9 -5.14 -2.02 -25.46
N THR A 10 -6.30 -2.34 -26.04
CA THR A 10 -7.62 -2.19 -25.42
C THR A 10 -8.59 -3.27 -25.88
N GLN A 11 -9.67 -3.45 -25.12
CA GLN A 11 -10.80 -4.28 -25.57
C GLN A 11 -11.35 -3.82 -26.93
N ALA A 12 -11.41 -2.51 -27.19
CA ALA A 12 -11.87 -2.00 -28.48
C ALA A 12 -10.93 -2.39 -29.65
N ALA A 13 -9.62 -2.49 -29.40
CA ALA A 13 -8.68 -3.03 -30.38
C ALA A 13 -8.90 -4.53 -30.60
N CYS A 14 -9.16 -5.29 -29.52
CA CYS A 14 -9.54 -6.70 -29.59
C CYS A 14 -10.81 -6.90 -30.41
N ASP A 15 -11.88 -6.14 -30.18
CA ASP A 15 -13.16 -6.26 -30.93
C ASP A 15 -12.98 -6.13 -32.46
N ASN A 16 -11.92 -5.45 -32.90
CA ASN A 16 -11.57 -5.25 -34.31
C ASN A 16 -10.43 -6.16 -34.81
N ALA A 17 -9.89 -7.03 -33.95
CA ALA A 17 -8.78 -7.92 -34.24
C ALA A 17 -9.25 -9.31 -34.71
N GLU A 18 -8.49 -9.86 -35.65
CA GLU A 18 -8.70 -11.20 -36.20
C GLU A 18 -7.38 -11.97 -36.21
N PHE A 19 -7.38 -13.17 -35.63
CA PHE A 19 -6.23 -14.06 -35.60
C PHE A 19 -6.32 -15.06 -36.75
N VAL A 20 -5.31 -15.03 -37.62
CA VAL A 20 -5.31 -15.80 -38.86
C VAL A 20 -4.33 -16.97 -38.77
N PHE A 21 -4.87 -18.18 -38.88
CA PHE A 21 -4.15 -19.43 -38.92
C PHE A 21 -3.93 -19.92 -40.35
N LYS A 22 -2.88 -20.71 -40.53
CA LYS A 22 -2.46 -21.24 -41.84
C LYS A 22 -2.10 -20.16 -42.87
N TYR A 23 -1.58 -19.01 -42.43
CA TYR A 23 -1.03 -17.99 -43.33
C TYR A 23 0.46 -18.23 -43.59
N TYR A 24 0.77 -19.08 -44.57
CA TYR A 24 2.14 -19.47 -44.89
C TYR A 24 2.37 -19.66 -46.40
N ARG A 25 3.63 -19.81 -46.81
CA ARG A 25 3.98 -20.15 -48.20
C ARG A 25 3.87 -21.65 -48.41
N THR A 26 3.27 -22.07 -49.52
CA THR A 26 3.09 -23.49 -49.87
C THR A 26 4.37 -24.23 -50.29
N GLY A 27 5.51 -23.54 -50.32
CA GLY A 27 6.83 -24.12 -50.60
C GLY A 27 7.96 -23.18 -50.16
N CYS A 28 9.14 -23.74 -49.88
CA CYS A 28 10.29 -22.98 -49.41
C CYS A 28 10.73 -21.93 -50.45
N ASN A 29 10.88 -20.68 -50.00
CA ASN A 29 11.43 -19.53 -50.74
C ASN A 29 10.68 -19.03 -51.99
N ASN A 30 9.71 -19.77 -52.56
CA ASN A 30 8.99 -19.37 -53.78
C ASN A 30 7.52 -19.83 -53.85
N GLY A 31 6.94 -20.34 -52.76
CA GLY A 31 5.52 -20.72 -52.73
C GLY A 31 4.59 -19.50 -52.71
N SER A 32 3.46 -19.58 -53.40
CA SER A 32 2.36 -18.63 -53.19
C SER A 32 1.87 -18.72 -51.74
N PRO A 33 1.42 -17.60 -51.14
CA PRO A 33 0.67 -17.63 -49.89
C PRO A 33 -0.53 -18.57 -50.02
N THR A 34 -0.90 -19.24 -48.94
CA THR A 34 -2.07 -20.12 -48.84
C THR A 34 -3.42 -19.41 -48.93
N THR A 35 -3.47 -18.15 -49.36
CA THR A 35 -4.73 -17.40 -49.44
C THR A 35 -5.68 -18.03 -50.48
N PRO A 36 -6.96 -18.33 -50.15
CA PRO A 36 -7.69 -18.05 -48.90
C PRO A 36 -7.92 -19.29 -47.98
N ASP A 37 -7.12 -20.37 -48.05
CA ASP A 37 -7.21 -21.57 -47.19
C ASP A 37 -6.80 -21.32 -45.71
N TRP A 38 -6.67 -20.06 -45.34
CA TRP A 38 -6.47 -19.64 -43.96
C TRP A 38 -7.76 -19.78 -43.14
N GLN A 39 -7.63 -19.92 -41.83
CA GLN A 39 -8.76 -19.91 -40.91
C GLN A 39 -8.62 -18.72 -39.99
N SER A 40 -9.73 -18.04 -39.70
CA SER A 40 -9.70 -16.83 -38.90
C SER A 40 -10.61 -16.93 -37.69
N PHE A 41 -10.12 -16.40 -36.57
CA PHE A 41 -10.79 -16.40 -35.29
C PHE A 41 -10.80 -14.97 -34.77
N ARG A 42 -11.99 -14.42 -34.54
CA ARG A 42 -12.12 -13.08 -33.99
C ARG A 42 -11.75 -13.09 -32.52
N CYS A 43 -11.07 -12.04 -32.08
CA CYS A 43 -10.90 -11.78 -30.66
C CYS A 43 -12.29 -11.64 -30.01
N ASP A 44 -12.40 -12.10 -28.78
CA ASP A 44 -13.63 -12.00 -27.99
C ASP A 44 -13.41 -11.06 -26.80
N THR A 45 -12.43 -11.35 -25.95
CA THR A 45 -12.17 -10.55 -24.75
C THR A 45 -10.68 -10.56 -24.42
N VAL A 46 -10.16 -9.40 -24.01
CA VAL A 46 -8.85 -9.31 -23.36
C VAL A 46 -8.98 -9.85 -21.94
N VAL A 47 -8.25 -10.92 -21.62
CA VAL A 47 -8.35 -11.62 -20.33
C VAL A 47 -7.24 -11.22 -19.35
N ALA A 48 -6.06 -10.86 -19.86
CA ALA A 48 -4.95 -10.35 -19.07
C ALA A 48 -4.04 -9.51 -19.98
N GLN A 49 -3.45 -8.45 -19.45
CA GLN A 49 -2.49 -7.62 -20.18
C GLN A 49 -1.57 -6.86 -19.23
N GLU A 50 -0.38 -6.53 -19.71
CA GLU A 50 0.56 -5.59 -19.06
C GLU A 50 0.99 -4.54 -20.09
N PRO A 51 1.11 -3.27 -19.71
CA PRO A 51 1.39 -2.18 -20.64
C PRO A 51 2.78 -2.32 -21.29
N PHE A 52 2.98 -1.55 -22.37
CA PHE A 52 4.28 -1.24 -22.94
C PHE A 52 4.71 0.19 -22.59
N ILE A 53 5.85 0.35 -21.93
CA ILE A 53 6.47 1.63 -21.56
C ILE A 53 7.79 1.77 -22.29
N SER A 54 8.65 0.74 -22.29
CA SER A 54 9.94 0.81 -22.97
C SER A 54 10.50 -0.52 -23.45
N CYS A 55 11.50 -0.47 -24.33
CA CYS A 55 12.25 -1.66 -24.75
C CYS A 55 13.20 -2.21 -23.67
N ASP A 56 13.45 -1.48 -22.58
CA ASP A 56 14.27 -1.89 -21.43
C ASP A 56 13.38 -2.20 -20.20
N ALA A 57 12.15 -2.65 -20.45
CA ALA A 57 11.13 -2.93 -19.45
C ALA A 57 11.57 -3.83 -18.30
N GLY A 58 11.07 -3.57 -17.09
CA GLY A 58 11.23 -4.41 -15.92
C GLY A 58 9.94 -5.16 -15.56
N PRO A 59 9.90 -5.86 -14.40
CA PRO A 59 8.68 -6.48 -13.87
C PRO A 59 7.60 -5.41 -13.65
N GLY A 60 6.50 -5.46 -14.40
CA GLY A 60 5.44 -4.43 -14.44
C GLY A 60 5.30 -3.67 -15.76
N ASP A 61 6.10 -4.03 -16.77
CA ASP A 61 6.03 -3.48 -18.14
C ASP A 61 6.21 -4.61 -19.17
N LEU A 62 5.47 -5.71 -18.99
CA LEU A 62 5.72 -6.96 -19.71
C LEU A 62 5.19 -6.97 -21.15
N ASP A 63 4.53 -5.90 -21.60
CA ASP A 63 4.03 -5.70 -22.96
C ASP A 63 3.37 -6.96 -23.56
N PHE A 64 2.38 -7.51 -22.87
CA PHE A 64 1.63 -8.64 -23.39
C PHE A 64 0.13 -8.43 -23.27
N THR A 65 -0.60 -9.12 -24.12
CA THR A 65 -2.05 -9.25 -24.09
C THR A 65 -2.40 -10.69 -24.35
N LEU A 66 -3.07 -11.30 -23.37
CA LEU A 66 -3.78 -12.56 -23.52
C LEU A 66 -5.24 -12.24 -23.82
N ALA A 67 -5.75 -12.82 -24.91
CA ALA A 67 -7.15 -12.67 -25.32
C ALA A 67 -7.83 -14.02 -25.56
N SER A 68 -9.09 -14.13 -25.16
CA SER A 68 -10.00 -15.18 -25.62
C SER A 68 -10.40 -14.91 -27.08
N VAL A 69 -10.81 -15.96 -27.78
CA VAL A 69 -11.28 -15.88 -29.16
C VAL A 69 -12.60 -16.61 -29.33
N ILE A 70 -13.39 -16.16 -30.29
CA ILE A 70 -14.62 -16.85 -30.67
C ILE A 70 -14.26 -18.12 -31.44
N GLY A 71 -14.52 -19.28 -30.83
CA GLY A 71 -14.20 -20.60 -31.36
C GLY A 71 -13.10 -21.29 -30.56
N ASP A 72 -12.62 -22.43 -31.05
CA ASP A 72 -11.59 -23.23 -30.38
C ASP A 72 -10.47 -23.63 -31.36
N PRO A 73 -9.55 -22.69 -31.68
CA PRO A 73 -8.40 -23.01 -32.52
C PRO A 73 -7.48 -24.05 -31.87
N ALA A 74 -7.45 -24.17 -30.54
CA ALA A 74 -6.56 -25.10 -29.83
C ALA A 74 -6.92 -26.57 -30.12
N SER A 75 -8.21 -26.92 -30.22
CA SER A 75 -8.65 -28.26 -30.63
C SER A 75 -8.18 -28.66 -32.04
N THR A 76 -7.96 -27.68 -32.92
CA THR A 76 -7.61 -27.92 -34.34
C THR A 76 -6.11 -27.85 -34.56
N PHE A 77 -5.43 -26.89 -33.93
CA PHE A 77 -4.02 -26.58 -34.17
C PHE A 77 -3.09 -26.92 -33.01
N GLY A 78 -3.63 -27.33 -31.86
CA GLY A 78 -2.87 -27.49 -30.63
C GLY A 78 -2.55 -26.14 -29.97
N TYR A 79 -1.71 -26.20 -28.93
CA TYR A 79 -1.24 -25.03 -28.19
C TYR A 79 0.25 -25.16 -27.89
N ALA A 80 0.93 -24.03 -27.74
CA ALA A 80 2.32 -24.00 -27.31
C ALA A 80 2.41 -24.30 -25.81
N GLN A 81 3.35 -25.16 -25.42
CA GLN A 81 3.65 -25.39 -24.01
C GLN A 81 4.63 -24.32 -23.51
N VAL A 82 4.36 -23.77 -22.34
CA VAL A 82 5.23 -22.77 -21.69
C VAL A 82 6.36 -23.49 -20.94
N ASP A 83 7.56 -22.91 -20.98
CA ASP A 83 8.70 -23.32 -20.17
C ASP A 83 9.23 -22.11 -19.39
N THR A 84 9.07 -22.15 -18.07
CA THR A 84 9.51 -21.09 -17.15
C THR A 84 10.91 -21.35 -16.58
N SER A 85 11.58 -22.43 -17.00
CA SER A 85 12.93 -22.74 -16.56
C SER A 85 13.91 -21.65 -17.04
N PRO A 86 14.84 -21.17 -16.19
CA PRO A 86 15.77 -20.11 -16.55
C PRO A 86 16.45 -20.36 -17.89
N VAL A 87 16.50 -19.33 -18.73
CA VAL A 87 17.23 -19.36 -20.01
C VAL A 87 18.69 -19.03 -19.74
N ILE A 88 19.60 -19.84 -20.29
CA ILE A 88 21.03 -19.61 -20.11
C ILE A 88 21.59 -18.70 -21.20
N ASP A 89 22.56 -17.86 -20.85
CA ASP A 89 23.27 -17.03 -21.81
C ASP A 89 23.91 -17.91 -22.91
N GLY A 90 23.68 -17.55 -24.17
CA GLY A 90 24.15 -18.33 -25.32
C GLY A 90 23.25 -19.52 -25.72
N GLU A 91 22.10 -19.74 -25.07
CA GLU A 91 21.15 -20.78 -25.47
C GLU A 91 20.59 -20.53 -26.89
N GLU A 92 20.39 -21.60 -27.67
CA GLU A 92 19.79 -21.54 -29.01
C GLU A 92 18.27 -21.39 -28.89
N ILE A 93 17.73 -20.38 -29.59
CA ILE A 93 16.31 -20.07 -29.65
C ILE A 93 15.86 -19.88 -31.10
N TYR A 94 14.55 -19.97 -31.33
CA TYR A 94 13.93 -19.59 -32.59
C TYR A 94 12.65 -18.78 -32.38
N ILE A 95 12.37 -17.89 -33.33
CA ILE A 95 11.14 -17.08 -33.36
C ILE A 95 10.28 -17.50 -34.55
N VAL A 96 8.99 -17.65 -34.31
CA VAL A 96 7.98 -17.91 -35.37
C VAL A 96 7.14 -16.65 -35.52
N GLN A 97 7.27 -15.97 -36.67
CA GLN A 97 6.85 -14.58 -36.80
C GLN A 97 6.19 -14.24 -38.15
N HIS A 98 5.59 -13.05 -38.21
CA HIS A 98 4.97 -12.44 -39.40
C HIS A 98 5.59 -11.07 -39.73
N PRO A 99 6.85 -11.01 -40.16
CA PRO A 99 7.55 -9.74 -40.39
C PRO A 99 6.88 -8.94 -41.52
N ALA A 100 6.60 -7.66 -41.26
CA ALA A 100 5.80 -6.77 -42.12
C ALA A 100 4.43 -7.34 -42.55
N GLY A 101 3.84 -8.22 -41.74
CA GLY A 101 2.57 -8.89 -42.05
C GLY A 101 2.67 -9.90 -43.19
N ARG A 102 3.88 -10.39 -43.52
CA ARG A 102 4.09 -11.43 -44.54
C ARG A 102 3.66 -12.81 -44.04
N PRO A 103 3.50 -13.82 -44.94
CA PRO A 103 3.28 -15.21 -44.54
C PRO A 103 4.37 -15.67 -43.58
N HIS A 104 4.08 -16.67 -42.74
CA HIS A 104 4.95 -17.07 -41.64
C HIS A 104 6.44 -17.18 -42.02
N GLU A 105 7.32 -16.72 -41.14
CA GLU A 105 8.76 -16.85 -41.30
C GLU A 105 9.34 -17.36 -39.97
N ILE A 106 10.35 -18.22 -40.05
CA ILE A 106 11.06 -18.74 -38.88
C ILE A 106 12.49 -18.20 -38.95
N SER A 107 12.94 -17.60 -37.85
CA SER A 107 14.33 -17.20 -37.69
C SER A 107 14.94 -18.03 -36.57
N ILE A 108 16.12 -18.60 -36.80
CA ILE A 108 16.84 -19.48 -35.87
C ILE A 108 18.26 -18.92 -35.75
N GLY A 109 18.79 -18.87 -34.54
CA GLY A 109 20.14 -18.37 -34.35
C GLY A 109 20.69 -18.54 -32.94
N ASP A 110 21.99 -18.28 -32.82
CA ASP A 110 22.71 -18.38 -31.56
C ASP A 110 22.47 -17.15 -30.67
N GLY A 111 22.13 -17.43 -29.41
CA GLY A 111 22.43 -16.61 -28.25
C GLY A 111 21.35 -15.63 -27.83
N VAL A 112 20.64 -15.99 -26.76
CA VAL A 112 20.02 -15.07 -25.81
C VAL A 112 21.11 -14.49 -24.91
N ASN A 113 21.28 -13.17 -24.84
CA ASN A 113 21.82 -12.53 -23.63
C ASN A 113 20.63 -12.20 -22.72
N VAL A 114 20.47 -12.92 -21.61
CA VAL A 114 19.56 -12.49 -20.54
C VAL A 114 20.23 -11.30 -19.83
N ASP A 115 19.49 -10.23 -19.54
CA ASP A 115 20.05 -9.09 -18.79
C ASP A 115 20.67 -9.54 -17.45
N ARG A 116 21.59 -8.74 -16.88
CA ARG A 116 22.27 -8.98 -15.60
C ARG A 116 21.29 -9.23 -14.44
N ASP A 117 20.07 -8.72 -14.58
CA ASP A 117 19.00 -8.81 -13.60
C ASP A 117 17.95 -9.91 -13.93
N GLY A 118 18.13 -10.65 -15.03
CA GLY A 118 17.33 -11.84 -15.32
C GLY A 118 15.96 -11.61 -15.97
N SER A 119 15.59 -10.38 -16.34
CA SER A 119 14.20 -9.98 -16.64
C SER A 119 13.82 -9.87 -18.14
N VAL A 120 14.78 -9.78 -19.07
CA VAL A 120 14.51 -9.55 -20.50
C VAL A 120 15.51 -10.31 -21.39
N PHE A 121 15.03 -10.84 -22.52
CA PHE A 121 15.87 -11.29 -23.64
C PHE A 121 16.44 -10.06 -24.35
N ARG A 122 17.74 -9.76 -24.22
CA ARG A 122 18.28 -8.48 -24.73
C ARG A 122 18.95 -8.55 -26.10
N TYR A 123 19.53 -9.69 -26.44
CA TYR A 123 20.19 -9.87 -27.72
C TYR A 123 19.89 -11.22 -28.28
N TYR A 124 19.38 -11.23 -29.50
CA TYR A 124 19.40 -12.36 -30.41
C TYR A 124 19.80 -11.87 -31.81
N GLY A 125 20.98 -11.24 -31.91
CA GLY A 125 21.43 -10.51 -33.10
C GLY A 125 21.60 -11.33 -34.39
N THR A 126 21.37 -12.64 -34.35
CA THR A 126 21.30 -13.53 -35.52
C THR A 126 19.87 -13.78 -36.00
N LEU A 127 18.87 -13.48 -35.16
CA LEU A 127 17.45 -13.62 -35.49
C LEU A 127 16.91 -12.27 -35.99
N ASP A 128 16.73 -12.17 -37.31
CA ASP A 128 16.13 -11.00 -37.95
C ASP A 128 14.64 -10.85 -37.58
N THR A 129 14.21 -9.64 -37.24
CA THR A 129 12.80 -9.27 -37.07
C THR A 129 12.52 -7.95 -37.81
N GLU A 130 11.25 -7.65 -38.09
CA GLU A 130 10.83 -6.41 -38.75
C GLU A 130 9.56 -5.89 -38.08
N GLY A 131 9.15 -4.65 -38.37
CA GLY A 131 7.85 -4.15 -37.91
C GLY A 131 6.73 -5.13 -38.28
N GLY A 132 5.86 -5.48 -37.32
CA GLY A 132 4.86 -6.55 -37.47
C GLY A 132 5.27 -7.89 -36.85
N SER A 133 6.53 -8.08 -36.46
CA SER A 133 6.97 -9.24 -35.68
C SER A 133 6.60 -9.14 -34.19
N SER A 134 6.20 -7.97 -33.69
CA SER A 134 5.70 -7.78 -32.33
C SER A 134 4.65 -8.83 -31.95
N GLY A 135 4.81 -9.43 -30.78
CA GLY A 135 3.92 -10.44 -30.23
C GLY A 135 4.26 -11.85 -30.71
N SER A 136 5.34 -12.01 -31.48
CA SER A 136 5.75 -13.32 -31.97
C SER A 136 6.37 -14.16 -30.86
N PRO A 137 6.01 -15.45 -30.75
CA PRO A 137 6.55 -16.36 -29.75
C PRO A 137 8.03 -16.70 -29.99
N ILE A 138 8.80 -16.76 -28.90
CA ILE A 138 10.20 -17.19 -28.85
C ILE A 138 10.25 -18.56 -28.19
N PHE A 139 10.83 -19.54 -28.90
CA PHE A 139 10.93 -20.93 -28.48
C PHE A 139 12.37 -21.32 -28.16
N ARG A 140 12.52 -22.20 -27.16
CA ARG A 140 13.76 -22.89 -26.84
C ARG A 140 13.97 -24.04 -27.82
N SER A 141 15.09 -24.04 -28.55
CA SER A 141 15.38 -25.05 -29.58
C SER A 141 15.55 -26.47 -29.03
N SER A 142 15.91 -26.60 -27.74
CA SER A 142 16.17 -27.91 -27.13
C SER A 142 14.90 -28.71 -26.81
N ASN A 143 13.75 -28.07 -26.67
CA ASN A 143 12.50 -28.73 -26.27
C ASN A 143 11.23 -28.19 -26.94
N ASP A 144 11.34 -27.24 -27.87
CA ASP A 144 10.22 -26.64 -28.61
C ASP A 144 9.16 -25.97 -27.72
N LYS A 145 9.56 -25.50 -26.52
CA LYS A 145 8.67 -24.81 -25.60
C LYS A 145 8.84 -23.29 -25.66
N LEU A 146 7.74 -22.59 -25.40
CA LEU A 146 7.65 -21.14 -25.38
C LEU A 146 8.37 -20.60 -24.15
N VAL A 147 9.43 -19.81 -24.38
CA VAL A 147 10.24 -19.19 -23.33
C VAL A 147 10.13 -17.67 -23.32
N GLY A 148 9.59 -17.07 -24.39
CA GLY A 148 9.39 -15.62 -24.43
C GLY A 148 8.46 -15.09 -25.50
N LEU A 149 8.27 -13.77 -25.47
CA LEU A 149 7.47 -13.00 -26.41
C LEU A 149 8.30 -11.84 -26.98
N HIS A 150 8.47 -11.76 -28.30
CA HIS A 150 9.19 -10.63 -28.92
C HIS A 150 8.37 -9.35 -28.80
N HIS A 151 9.00 -8.27 -28.34
CA HIS A 151 8.31 -7.00 -28.06
C HIS A 151 8.99 -5.77 -28.70
N CYS A 152 10.32 -5.77 -28.82
CA CYS A 152 11.08 -4.63 -29.37
C CYS A 152 12.18 -5.07 -30.34
N GLY A 153 12.46 -4.26 -31.37
CA GLY A 153 13.54 -4.49 -32.34
C GLY A 153 14.28 -3.20 -32.72
N GLY A 154 15.51 -3.32 -33.24
CA GLY A 154 16.32 -2.20 -33.74
C GLY A 154 17.82 -2.49 -33.75
N CYS A 155 18.49 -2.24 -34.88
CA CYS A 155 19.92 -2.54 -35.10
C CYS A 155 20.82 -1.29 -35.17
N ASP A 156 20.27 -0.09 -34.92
CA ASP A 156 20.91 1.16 -35.33
C ASP A 156 21.97 1.68 -34.34
N THR A 157 22.14 1.03 -33.19
CA THR A 157 23.20 1.38 -32.21
C THR A 157 23.89 0.11 -31.68
N PRO A 158 25.25 0.08 -31.66
CA PRO A 158 25.98 -0.97 -30.94
C PRO A 158 25.56 -0.91 -29.46
N GLY A 159 24.90 -1.95 -28.95
CA GLY A 159 24.27 -1.86 -27.62
C GLY A 159 22.75 -2.07 -27.63
N VAL A 160 22.11 -2.04 -28.80
CA VAL A 160 20.66 -2.21 -28.96
C VAL A 160 20.43 -3.34 -29.96
N GLY A 161 19.75 -4.39 -29.50
CA GLY A 161 19.39 -5.56 -30.29
C GLY A 161 17.89 -5.85 -30.17
N ASN A 162 17.47 -6.93 -30.81
CA ASN A 162 16.10 -7.42 -30.68
C ASN A 162 15.84 -7.97 -29.28
N ARG A 163 14.62 -7.73 -28.79
CA ARG A 163 14.24 -7.96 -27.41
C ARG A 163 12.92 -8.69 -27.26
N GLY A 164 12.87 -9.51 -26.21
CA GLY A 164 11.67 -10.25 -25.82
C GLY A 164 11.50 -10.30 -24.32
N MET A 165 10.26 -10.49 -23.89
CA MET A 165 9.88 -10.67 -22.49
C MET A 165 9.86 -12.15 -22.11
N LEU A 166 10.29 -12.47 -20.89
CA LEU A 166 10.41 -13.84 -20.40
C LEU A 166 9.05 -14.44 -20.03
N MET A 167 8.84 -15.70 -20.41
CA MET A 167 7.69 -16.44 -19.91
C MET A 167 7.77 -16.71 -18.41
N THR A 168 8.97 -16.67 -17.79
CA THR A 168 9.08 -16.74 -16.33
C THR A 168 8.32 -15.61 -15.64
N ASP A 169 8.25 -14.42 -16.25
CA ASP A 169 7.53 -13.27 -15.70
C ASP A 169 6.07 -13.20 -16.17
N ILE A 170 5.79 -13.60 -17.42
CA ILE A 170 4.43 -13.59 -17.98
C ILE A 170 3.59 -14.77 -17.45
N ALA A 171 4.16 -15.97 -17.34
CA ALA A 171 3.43 -17.20 -17.01
C ALA A 171 2.62 -17.13 -15.71
N PRO A 172 3.13 -16.55 -14.59
CA PRO A 172 2.35 -16.39 -13.37
C PRO A 172 1.08 -15.55 -13.56
N LEU A 173 1.11 -14.55 -14.45
CA LEU A 173 -0.02 -13.66 -14.72
C LEU A 173 -1.07 -14.31 -15.63
N ILE A 174 -0.66 -15.27 -16.46
CA ILE A 174 -1.55 -15.95 -17.40
C ILE A 174 -1.96 -17.36 -16.96
N SER A 175 -1.28 -17.96 -15.99
CA SER A 175 -1.52 -19.33 -15.52
C SER A 175 -2.98 -19.59 -15.10
N PRO A 176 -3.73 -18.63 -14.51
CA PRO A 176 -5.15 -18.85 -14.22
C PRO A 176 -5.98 -19.13 -15.48
N PHE A 177 -5.50 -18.76 -16.66
CA PHE A 177 -6.21 -18.90 -17.93
C PHE A 177 -5.70 -20.08 -18.79
N LEU A 178 -4.67 -20.82 -18.36
CA LEU A 178 -4.10 -21.95 -19.11
C LEU A 178 -4.65 -23.30 -18.63
N CYS A 179 -4.68 -24.29 -19.54
CA CYS A 179 -5.02 -25.69 -19.22
C CYS A 179 -3.83 -26.42 -18.56
N SER A 180 -4.04 -27.14 -17.45
CA SER A 180 -3.06 -28.03 -16.82
C SER A 180 -3.71 -29.37 -16.40
N ASP A 181 -2.94 -30.40 -16.07
CA ASP A 181 -3.49 -31.67 -15.55
C ASP A 181 -3.70 -31.66 -14.02
N THR A 182 -3.86 -30.48 -13.41
CA THR A 182 -3.90 -30.31 -11.96
C THR A 182 -5.28 -29.83 -11.47
N LEU A 183 -5.59 -30.14 -10.21
CA LEU A 183 -6.54 -29.35 -9.44
C LEU A 183 -5.80 -28.17 -8.83
N ASP A 184 -6.48 -27.04 -8.75
CA ASP A 184 -5.96 -25.82 -8.13
C ASP A 184 -6.98 -25.28 -7.13
N VAL A 185 -6.49 -24.64 -6.08
CA VAL A 185 -7.33 -23.98 -5.08
C VAL A 185 -7.39 -22.52 -5.44
N GLN A 186 -8.57 -22.04 -5.81
CA GLN A 186 -8.82 -20.62 -5.93
C GLN A 186 -9.32 -20.10 -4.58
N TYR A 187 -8.63 -19.09 -4.09
CA TYR A 187 -9.00 -18.36 -2.89
C TYR A 187 -8.67 -16.89 -3.14
N ALA A 188 -9.44 -16.00 -2.54
CA ALA A 188 -9.31 -14.56 -2.76
C ALA A 188 -8.16 -13.91 -1.95
N GLY A 189 -7.19 -14.70 -1.46
CA GLY A 189 -6.15 -14.23 -0.54
C GLY A 189 -6.72 -13.79 0.82
N ALA A 190 -5.93 -13.06 1.62
CA ALA A 190 -6.41 -12.44 2.85
C ALA A 190 -7.58 -11.45 2.59
N SER A 191 -7.60 -10.80 1.42
CA SER A 191 -8.72 -9.97 0.94
C SER A 191 -10.03 -10.75 0.69
N GLY A 192 -9.99 -12.08 0.71
CA GLY A 192 -11.15 -12.96 0.62
C GLY A 192 -11.80 -13.26 1.97
N LEU A 193 -11.19 -12.82 3.06
CA LEU A 193 -11.75 -12.97 4.39
C LEU A 193 -12.86 -11.94 4.59
N VAL A 194 -14.00 -12.42 5.05
CA VAL A 194 -15.18 -11.61 5.36
C VAL A 194 -15.45 -11.77 6.84
N GLU A 195 -15.41 -10.66 7.55
CA GLU A 195 -15.75 -10.61 8.96
C GLU A 195 -17.20 -11.05 9.18
N VAL A 196 -17.39 -11.97 10.11
CA VAL A 196 -18.70 -12.49 10.51
C VAL A 196 -19.17 -11.79 11.78
N THR A 197 -18.25 -11.54 12.70
CA THR A 197 -18.50 -10.87 13.98
C THR A 197 -17.20 -10.24 14.46
N GLY A 198 -17.23 -8.93 14.70
CA GLY A 198 -16.06 -8.14 15.06
C GLY A 198 -16.39 -6.64 15.01
N ASN A 199 -15.40 -5.81 14.71
CA ASN A 199 -15.50 -4.35 14.71
C ASN A 199 -15.76 -3.71 13.32
N GLY A 200 -15.72 -4.47 12.22
CA GLY A 200 -15.95 -3.97 10.87
C GLY A 200 -14.78 -3.27 10.19
N ASP A 201 -13.58 -3.24 10.80
CA ASP A 201 -12.45 -2.40 10.36
C ASP A 201 -11.55 -3.06 9.29
N THR A 202 -11.93 -4.25 8.82
CA THR A 202 -11.23 -5.06 7.81
C THR A 202 -9.87 -5.63 8.26
N ALA A 203 -9.42 -5.36 9.47
CA ALA A 203 -8.24 -5.97 10.09
C ALA A 203 -8.64 -7.18 10.95
N ILE A 204 -7.86 -8.26 10.92
CA ILE A 204 -8.21 -9.48 11.68
C ILE A 204 -7.79 -9.31 13.14
N ASP A 205 -8.75 -9.25 14.06
CA ASP A 205 -8.48 -9.02 15.47
C ASP A 205 -8.81 -10.23 16.39
N PRO A 206 -8.09 -10.42 17.51
CA PRO A 206 -8.49 -11.20 18.67
C PRO A 206 -9.95 -11.08 19.07
N GLY A 207 -10.60 -12.23 19.20
CA GLY A 207 -12.01 -12.32 19.58
C GLY A 207 -12.98 -12.24 18.39
N GLU A 208 -12.49 -11.96 17.19
CA GLU A 208 -13.32 -11.89 16.01
C GLU A 208 -13.57 -13.27 15.38
N THR A 209 -14.65 -13.33 14.61
CA THR A 209 -14.97 -14.46 13.76
C THR A 209 -14.91 -14.02 12.31
N TRP A 210 -14.11 -14.73 11.53
CA TRP A 210 -13.93 -14.47 10.10
C TRP A 210 -14.39 -15.64 9.27
N SER A 211 -14.71 -15.40 8.01
CA SER A 211 -15.16 -16.41 7.08
C SER A 211 -14.51 -16.27 5.72
N PHE A 212 -14.41 -17.38 5.01
CA PHE A 212 -14.00 -17.40 3.61
C PHE A 212 -14.65 -18.58 2.88
N GLU A 213 -14.78 -18.44 1.57
CA GLU A 213 -15.20 -19.52 0.69
C GLU A 213 -13.98 -20.15 0.02
N VAL A 214 -13.90 -21.48 0.05
CA VAL A 214 -12.88 -22.23 -0.69
C VAL A 214 -13.46 -22.68 -2.02
N ILE A 215 -12.74 -22.39 -3.10
CA ILE A 215 -13.12 -22.79 -4.46
C ILE A 215 -12.05 -23.75 -4.99
N ALA A 216 -12.47 -24.95 -5.40
CA ALA A 216 -11.62 -25.89 -6.10
C ALA A 216 -11.85 -25.74 -7.60
N ARG A 217 -10.77 -25.55 -8.36
CA ARG A 217 -10.79 -25.46 -9.82
C ARG A 217 -10.13 -26.67 -10.43
N ASN A 218 -10.83 -27.30 -11.37
CA ASN A 218 -10.24 -28.33 -12.21
C ASN A 218 -9.64 -27.68 -13.46
N ALA A 219 -8.32 -27.49 -13.47
CA ALA A 219 -7.61 -26.88 -14.59
C ALA A 219 -7.46 -27.84 -15.79
N SER A 220 -7.85 -29.12 -15.64
CA SER A 220 -7.88 -30.07 -16.76
C SER A 220 -8.90 -29.66 -17.80
N CYS A 221 -8.49 -29.61 -19.05
CA CYS A 221 -9.39 -29.31 -20.18
C CYS A 221 -10.01 -30.57 -20.80
N SER A 222 -9.78 -31.76 -20.23
CA SER A 222 -10.30 -33.01 -20.81
C SER A 222 -10.76 -34.08 -19.81
N ILE A 223 -10.43 -33.94 -18.52
CA ILE A 223 -10.73 -34.94 -17.50
C ILE A 223 -11.55 -34.30 -16.38
N ASN A 224 -12.66 -34.93 -16.00
CA ASN A 224 -13.44 -34.52 -14.83
C ASN A 224 -12.79 -35.08 -13.55
N ALA A 225 -12.70 -34.26 -12.52
CA ALA A 225 -12.33 -34.69 -11.17
C ALA A 225 -13.59 -35.17 -10.44
N THR A 226 -13.56 -36.34 -9.77
CA THR A 226 -14.73 -36.88 -9.04
C THR A 226 -14.42 -37.18 -7.58
N GLY A 227 -15.41 -37.04 -6.70
CA GLY A 227 -15.20 -37.22 -5.26
C GLY A 227 -14.14 -36.28 -4.69
N VAL A 228 -14.05 -35.05 -5.23
CA VAL A 228 -13.10 -34.04 -4.78
C VAL A 228 -13.48 -33.62 -3.35
N THR A 229 -12.55 -33.80 -2.42
CA THR A 229 -12.67 -33.40 -1.02
C THR A 229 -11.41 -32.70 -0.56
N GLY A 230 -11.50 -31.82 0.44
CA GLY A 230 -10.33 -31.15 1.00
C GLY A 230 -10.44 -30.94 2.50
N THR A 231 -9.32 -30.67 3.17
CA THR A 231 -9.30 -30.32 4.59
C THR A 231 -8.49 -29.05 4.84
N VAL A 232 -9.08 -28.09 5.53
CA VAL A 232 -8.41 -26.88 6.00
C VAL A 232 -7.75 -27.17 7.35
N VAL A 233 -6.46 -26.87 7.48
CA VAL A 233 -5.72 -26.97 8.74
C VAL A 233 -4.88 -25.72 8.98
N LEU A 234 -4.62 -25.43 10.25
CA LEU A 234 -3.79 -24.29 10.64
C LEU A 234 -2.32 -24.70 10.70
N ASN A 235 -1.46 -23.86 10.14
CA ASN A 235 -0.01 -24.03 10.16
C ASN A 235 0.65 -22.71 10.62
N SER A 236 0.31 -22.20 11.82
CA SER A 236 0.99 -21.04 12.39
C SER A 236 1.58 -21.28 13.78
N GLY A 237 2.61 -20.50 14.10
CA GLY A 237 3.35 -20.52 15.37
C GLY A 237 2.60 -19.90 16.55
N VAL A 238 1.33 -19.53 16.39
CA VAL A 238 0.45 -19.03 17.45
C VAL A 238 -0.39 -20.21 17.92
N GLY A 239 -0.21 -20.57 19.20
CA GLY A 239 -0.53 -21.91 19.70
C GLY A 239 -2.00 -22.30 19.57
N SER A 240 -2.24 -23.54 19.12
CA SER A 240 -3.29 -24.51 19.48
C SER A 240 -4.78 -24.09 19.65
N ALA A 241 -5.15 -22.83 19.56
CA ALA A 241 -6.41 -22.29 20.10
C ALA A 241 -7.34 -21.66 19.06
N ILE A 242 -6.86 -21.34 17.85
CA ILE A 242 -7.73 -20.91 16.74
C ILE A 242 -8.67 -22.08 16.40
N VAL A 243 -9.97 -21.80 16.40
CA VAL A 243 -11.01 -22.80 16.08
C VAL A 243 -11.38 -22.66 14.62
N ILE A 244 -11.23 -23.73 13.84
CA ILE A 244 -11.75 -23.82 12.47
C ILE A 244 -13.07 -24.58 12.51
N ASN A 245 -14.13 -23.93 12.06
CA ASN A 245 -15.42 -24.55 11.86
C ASN A 245 -15.59 -24.93 10.38
N ASN A 246 -16.14 -26.12 10.12
CA ASN A 246 -16.31 -26.70 8.78
C ASN A 246 -14.99 -26.95 8.02
N ALA A 247 -13.97 -27.47 8.71
CA ALA A 247 -12.66 -27.75 8.11
C ALA A 247 -12.69 -28.80 6.98
N ASP A 248 -13.63 -29.75 7.01
CA ASP A 248 -13.78 -30.80 5.99
C ASP A 248 -14.70 -30.33 4.85
N LEU A 249 -14.16 -30.31 3.64
CA LEU A 249 -14.82 -29.77 2.44
C LEU A 249 -15.14 -30.87 1.43
N SER A 250 -16.28 -30.75 0.76
CA SER A 250 -16.68 -31.66 -0.32
C SER A 250 -17.19 -30.87 -1.53
N PHE A 251 -16.51 -31.07 -2.66
CA PHE A 251 -16.80 -30.41 -3.93
C PHE A 251 -17.45 -31.36 -4.94
N GLY A 252 -17.46 -32.68 -4.67
CA GLY A 252 -18.13 -33.66 -5.49
C GLY A 252 -17.44 -33.87 -6.83
N THR A 253 -18.14 -33.58 -7.94
CA THR A 253 -17.60 -33.71 -9.29
C THR A 253 -17.38 -32.35 -9.91
N ILE A 254 -16.14 -32.07 -10.32
CA ILE A 254 -15.75 -30.83 -10.99
C ILE A 254 -15.43 -31.18 -12.44
N ALA A 255 -16.20 -30.63 -13.38
CA ALA A 255 -15.97 -30.90 -14.79
C ALA A 255 -14.64 -30.32 -15.26
N ALA A 256 -14.12 -30.81 -16.38
CA ALA A 256 -12.94 -30.26 -17.01
C ALA A 256 -13.12 -28.75 -17.31
N GLY A 257 -12.21 -27.91 -16.81
CA GLY A 257 -12.19 -26.46 -16.99
C GLY A 257 -13.14 -25.69 -16.07
N ASP A 258 -13.92 -26.39 -15.24
CA ASP A 258 -14.88 -25.78 -14.32
C ASP A 258 -14.28 -25.58 -12.92
N SER A 259 -14.99 -24.79 -12.11
CA SER A 259 -14.73 -24.61 -10.69
C SER A 259 -15.95 -25.01 -9.88
N ALA A 260 -15.73 -25.48 -8.66
CA ALA A 260 -16.78 -25.73 -7.69
C ALA A 260 -16.38 -25.09 -6.36
N SER A 261 -17.33 -24.42 -5.72
CA SER A 261 -17.17 -23.97 -4.36
C SER A 261 -17.78 -24.95 -3.36
N SER A 262 -17.30 -24.91 -2.14
CA SER A 262 -17.85 -25.67 -1.02
C SER A 262 -18.52 -24.73 -0.02
N ALA A 263 -18.88 -25.24 1.16
CA ALA A 263 -19.47 -24.41 2.22
C ALA A 263 -18.47 -23.36 2.74
N THR A 264 -18.99 -22.29 3.31
CA THR A 264 -18.21 -21.28 4.03
C THR A 264 -17.49 -21.89 5.23
N VAL A 265 -16.18 -21.65 5.30
CA VAL A 265 -15.34 -21.96 6.45
C VAL A 265 -15.32 -20.75 7.35
N THR A 266 -15.48 -20.95 8.67
CA THR A 266 -15.33 -19.87 9.65
C THR A 266 -14.20 -20.16 10.60
N ILE A 267 -13.52 -19.11 11.01
CA ILE A 267 -12.39 -19.14 11.95
C ILE A 267 -12.69 -18.21 13.11
N GLU A 268 -12.39 -18.66 14.32
CA GLU A 268 -12.51 -17.85 15.53
C GLU A 268 -11.11 -17.52 16.02
N ILE A 269 -10.79 -16.22 16.08
CA ILE A 269 -9.51 -15.73 16.57
C ILE A 269 -9.56 -15.71 18.10
N PRO A 270 -8.62 -16.37 18.80
CA PRO A 270 -8.56 -16.35 20.25
C PRO A 270 -8.43 -14.91 20.77
N THR A 271 -9.15 -14.59 21.85
CA THR A 271 -9.09 -13.27 22.50
C THR A 271 -7.72 -12.94 23.10
N ASP A 272 -6.84 -13.93 23.22
CA ASP A 272 -5.47 -13.82 23.72
C ASP A 272 -4.40 -13.91 22.62
N ALA A 273 -4.79 -13.84 21.34
CA ALA A 273 -3.84 -13.86 20.24
C ALA A 273 -2.98 -12.58 20.20
N GLU A 274 -1.70 -12.71 19.87
CA GLU A 274 -0.75 -11.58 19.83
C GLU A 274 -0.76 -10.90 18.45
N CYS A 275 -0.85 -9.58 18.42
CA CYS A 275 -0.96 -8.81 17.18
C CYS A 275 0.39 -8.59 16.50
N GLY A 276 0.37 -8.47 15.17
CA GLY A 276 1.55 -8.56 14.32
C GLY A 276 2.03 -10.00 14.08
N THR A 277 1.37 -11.03 14.62
CA THR A 277 1.65 -12.42 14.25
C THR A 277 0.90 -12.80 12.98
N ASP A 278 1.58 -13.49 12.06
CA ASP A 278 0.93 -14.05 10.87
C ASP A 278 0.15 -15.31 11.24
N ILE A 279 -1.14 -15.33 10.91
CA ILE A 279 -1.93 -16.55 10.86
C ILE A 279 -1.86 -17.11 9.45
N VAL A 280 -1.48 -18.39 9.35
CA VAL A 280 -1.39 -19.14 8.10
C VAL A 280 -2.38 -20.30 8.13
N PHE A 281 -3.33 -20.30 7.20
CA PHE A 281 -4.29 -21.36 6.96
C PHE A 281 -3.86 -22.16 5.73
N ASP A 282 -3.50 -23.42 5.91
CA ASP A 282 -3.16 -24.30 4.80
C ASP A 282 -4.34 -25.20 4.44
N LEU A 283 -4.67 -25.29 3.16
CA LEU A 283 -5.41 -26.43 2.65
C LEU A 283 -4.40 -27.55 2.39
N VAL A 284 -4.37 -28.57 3.25
CA VAL A 284 -3.25 -29.54 3.25
C VAL A 284 -3.43 -30.72 2.30
N ASP A 285 -4.63 -30.96 1.77
CA ASP A 285 -4.81 -32.09 0.84
C ASP A 285 -6.14 -31.98 0.09
N LEU A 286 -6.12 -32.00 -1.24
CA LEU A 286 -7.32 -32.18 -2.07
C LEU A 286 -7.35 -33.62 -2.57
N ASP A 287 -8.03 -34.51 -1.85
CA ASP A 287 -8.19 -35.91 -2.26
C ASP A 287 -9.23 -36.03 -3.38
N VAL A 288 -8.93 -36.88 -4.36
CA VAL A 288 -9.71 -37.07 -5.58
C VAL A 288 -9.83 -38.55 -5.92
N SER A 289 -11.02 -38.96 -6.32
CA SER A 289 -11.25 -40.26 -6.95
C SER A 289 -11.43 -40.09 -8.46
N GLY A 290 -10.65 -40.77 -9.30
CA GLY A 290 -10.75 -40.60 -10.76
C GLY A 290 -9.58 -41.19 -11.55
N ALA A 291 -9.57 -41.00 -12.86
CA ALA A 291 -8.47 -41.38 -13.75
C ALA A 291 -7.75 -40.12 -14.26
N GLY A 292 -6.69 -39.71 -13.57
CA GLY A 292 -5.82 -38.60 -13.93
C GLY A 292 -4.75 -38.40 -12.83
N PRO A 293 -3.55 -37.88 -13.15
CA PRO A 293 -2.55 -37.53 -12.15
C PRO A 293 -2.90 -36.16 -11.55
N PHE A 294 -3.89 -36.11 -10.67
CA PHE A 294 -4.15 -34.92 -9.88
C PHE A 294 -3.13 -34.92 -8.74
N ASP A 295 -2.24 -33.94 -8.71
CA ASP A 295 -1.36 -33.70 -7.57
C ASP A 295 -2.14 -33.00 -6.46
N ASP A 296 -1.80 -33.31 -5.20
CA ASP A 296 -2.35 -32.65 -4.03
C ASP A 296 -1.98 -31.15 -4.11
N ALA A 297 -2.98 -30.29 -4.21
CA ALA A 297 -2.78 -28.86 -4.23
C ALA A 297 -2.74 -28.33 -2.79
N ILE A 298 -1.63 -27.69 -2.43
CA ILE A 298 -1.47 -26.99 -1.15
C ILE A 298 -1.55 -25.50 -1.43
N ALA A 299 -2.44 -24.82 -0.72
CA ALA A 299 -2.59 -23.37 -0.76
C ALA A 299 -2.62 -22.83 0.67
N ALA A 300 -1.94 -21.70 0.88
CA ALA A 300 -1.84 -21.06 2.18
C ALA A 300 -2.48 -19.67 2.12
N ILE A 301 -3.41 -19.37 3.03
CA ILE A 301 -3.85 -18.00 3.29
C ILE A 301 -3.02 -17.50 4.47
N SER A 302 -2.23 -16.45 4.27
CA SER A 302 -1.48 -15.78 5.34
C SER A 302 -2.05 -14.39 5.57
N ALA A 303 -2.33 -14.04 6.83
CA ALA A 303 -2.77 -12.71 7.21
C ALA A 303 -2.20 -12.30 8.58
N PRO A 304 -1.66 -11.09 8.73
CA PRO A 304 -1.24 -10.57 10.03
C PRO A 304 -2.47 -10.26 10.91
N LEU A 305 -2.34 -10.49 12.22
CA LEU A 305 -3.32 -10.03 13.20
C LEU A 305 -3.18 -8.52 13.46
N GLY A 306 -4.28 -7.79 13.29
CA GLY A 306 -4.46 -6.38 13.59
C GLY A 306 -3.85 -5.39 12.60
N SER A 307 -4.26 -4.14 12.75
CA SER A 307 -3.47 -2.98 12.37
C SER A 307 -2.74 -2.46 13.63
N VAL A 308 -1.51 -1.96 13.50
CA VAL A 308 -0.81 -1.30 14.62
C VAL A 308 -0.96 0.22 14.41
N PRO A 309 -1.89 0.90 15.10
CA PRO A 309 -1.94 2.35 15.08
C PRO A 309 -0.69 2.85 15.79
N VAL A 310 0.07 3.70 15.11
CA VAL A 310 1.22 4.39 15.67
C VAL A 310 0.75 5.81 15.99
N ASP A 311 0.64 6.13 17.27
CA ASP A 311 0.18 7.44 17.71
C ASP A 311 1.34 8.41 17.84
N VAL A 312 1.18 9.59 17.24
CA VAL A 312 2.07 10.73 17.46
C VAL A 312 1.59 11.48 18.70
N ILE A 313 2.16 11.13 19.86
CA ILE A 313 1.77 11.68 21.17
C ILE A 313 2.17 13.16 21.28
N SER A 314 3.31 13.53 20.70
CA SER A 314 3.74 14.93 20.62
C SER A 314 4.62 15.13 19.39
N ASN A 315 4.50 16.28 18.75
CA ASN A 315 5.33 16.68 17.60
C ASN A 315 5.74 18.15 17.71
N GLU A 316 7.04 18.41 17.84
CA GLU A 316 7.62 19.75 17.85
C GLU A 316 8.53 19.96 16.64
N THR A 317 8.21 20.98 15.84
CA THR A 317 8.98 21.39 14.64
C THR A 317 9.70 22.73 14.85
N PHE A 318 9.58 23.33 16.04
CA PHE A 318 10.06 24.68 16.40
C PHE A 318 9.52 25.83 15.53
N ALA A 319 8.46 25.61 14.76
CA ALA A 319 7.81 26.65 13.96
C ALA A 319 7.26 27.80 14.83
N GLY A 320 6.82 27.49 16.06
CA GLY A 320 6.41 28.46 17.08
C GLY A 320 7.57 29.07 17.89
N GLY A 321 8.81 28.64 17.64
CA GLY A 321 9.98 28.99 18.44
C GLY A 321 10.07 28.21 19.75
N LEU A 322 10.58 28.86 20.81
CA LEU A 322 10.90 28.22 22.10
C LEU A 322 9.86 28.51 23.20
N ALA A 323 8.65 28.97 22.83
CA ALA A 323 7.66 29.44 23.80
C ALA A 323 7.17 28.32 24.74
N ASP A 324 7.03 27.11 24.22
CA ASP A 324 6.56 25.93 24.93
C ASP A 324 7.71 25.05 25.46
N TRP A 325 8.92 25.62 25.51
CA TRP A 325 10.11 24.96 26.05
C TRP A 325 10.71 25.78 27.18
N THR A 326 11.21 25.08 28.20
CA THR A 326 12.00 25.71 29.25
C THR A 326 13.47 25.71 28.85
N VAL A 327 14.01 26.90 28.58
CA VAL A 327 15.44 27.11 28.32
C VAL A 327 16.14 27.50 29.61
N ILE A 328 17.21 26.78 29.95
CA ILE A 328 18.08 27.08 31.10
C ILE A 328 19.46 27.50 30.57
N ASP A 329 19.84 28.73 30.91
CA ASP A 329 21.19 29.28 30.75
C ASP A 329 22.00 29.01 32.02
N GLY A 330 22.74 27.91 32.04
CA GLY A 330 23.57 27.47 33.17
C GLY A 330 25.05 27.84 33.02
N GLY A 331 25.45 28.29 31.83
CA GLY A 331 26.81 28.67 31.50
C GLY A 331 27.30 29.96 32.17
N THR A 332 28.53 30.36 31.82
CA THR A 332 29.12 31.62 32.29
C THR A 332 29.07 32.74 31.24
N GLY A 333 28.53 32.43 30.06
CA GLY A 333 28.42 33.34 28.92
C GLY A 333 27.26 34.32 29.04
N THR A 334 27.18 35.28 28.11
CA THR A 334 26.02 36.19 28.02
C THR A 334 25.71 36.51 26.56
N GLY A 335 24.44 36.62 26.21
CA GLY A 335 23.99 37.07 24.88
C GLY A 335 23.25 35.98 24.10
N PRO A 336 22.86 36.26 22.84
CA PRO A 336 22.00 35.36 22.06
C PRO A 336 22.61 34.02 21.69
N ALA A 337 23.94 33.89 21.77
CA ALA A 337 24.67 32.64 21.54
C ALA A 337 24.97 31.88 22.85
N ALA A 338 24.60 32.43 24.02
CA ALA A 338 24.96 31.82 25.29
C ALA A 338 24.10 30.60 25.65
N THR A 339 22.95 30.40 24.99
CA THR A 339 22.02 29.31 25.26
C THR A 339 21.28 28.88 23.99
N TRP A 340 20.38 27.91 24.09
CA TRP A 340 19.54 27.43 23.00
C TRP A 340 18.77 28.57 22.32
N THR A 341 18.85 28.64 20.98
CA THR A 341 18.26 29.72 20.18
C THR A 341 17.82 29.24 18.79
N THR A 342 16.92 29.98 18.14
CA THR A 342 16.48 29.74 16.75
C THR A 342 17.25 30.59 15.72
N THR A 343 18.22 31.40 16.16
CA THR A 343 18.83 32.45 15.31
C THR A 343 20.10 32.05 14.57
N ASN A 344 20.63 30.83 14.76
CA ASN A 344 21.90 30.36 14.20
C ASN A 344 23.05 31.39 14.31
N PRO A 345 23.57 31.66 15.52
CA PRO A 345 24.51 32.75 15.78
C PRO A 345 25.77 32.73 14.92
N GLY A 346 26.34 31.55 14.68
CA GLY A 346 27.55 31.38 13.87
C GLY A 346 27.31 31.24 12.37
N ALA A 347 26.07 31.43 11.90
CA ALA A 347 25.66 31.21 10.50
C ALA A 347 26.13 29.84 9.95
N ARG A 348 25.98 28.79 10.76
CA ARG A 348 26.43 27.43 10.47
C ARG A 348 25.65 26.84 9.30
N SER A 349 26.33 26.04 8.50
CA SER A 349 25.71 25.19 7.49
C SER A 349 25.33 23.87 8.15
N LEU A 350 24.05 23.68 8.43
CA LEU A 350 23.55 22.52 9.17
C LEU A 350 23.05 21.42 8.24
N ALA A 351 23.01 20.20 8.76
CA ALA A 351 22.32 19.06 8.14
C ALA A 351 20.78 19.08 8.37
N LEU A 352 20.22 20.23 8.75
CA LEU A 352 18.82 20.45 9.12
C LEU A 352 18.22 21.61 8.30
N SER A 353 16.90 21.61 8.10
CA SER A 353 16.17 22.72 7.45
C SER A 353 15.51 23.58 8.51
N ALA A 354 15.52 24.91 8.38
CA ALA A 354 14.81 25.77 9.32
C ALA A 354 13.29 25.57 9.18
N PRO A 355 12.49 25.66 10.26
CA PRO A 355 12.87 26.03 11.64
C PRO A 355 13.64 24.95 12.41
N TYR A 356 14.59 25.33 13.27
CA TYR A 356 15.33 24.43 14.18
C TYR A 356 15.82 25.23 15.40
N VAL A 357 16.37 24.54 16.39
CA VAL A 357 17.06 25.16 17.55
C VAL A 357 18.53 24.74 17.58
N ILE A 358 19.39 25.64 18.04
CA ILE A 358 20.85 25.45 18.06
C ILE A 358 21.48 26.08 19.30
N VAL A 359 22.51 25.42 19.81
CA VAL A 359 23.46 25.94 20.80
C VAL A 359 24.87 25.92 20.19
N ASP A 360 25.65 27.00 20.36
CA ASP A 360 26.91 27.23 19.64
C ASP A 360 28.00 27.78 20.59
N SER A 361 28.84 26.89 21.13
CA SER A 361 29.91 27.25 22.05
C SER A 361 31.10 27.93 21.36
N ASP A 362 31.25 27.79 20.04
CA ASP A 362 32.30 28.47 19.26
C ASP A 362 32.03 29.97 19.17
N GLU A 363 30.77 30.38 18.99
CA GLU A 363 30.40 31.81 19.04
C GLU A 363 30.45 32.43 20.44
N LEU A 364 30.38 31.60 21.48
CA LEU A 364 30.58 32.07 22.85
C LEU A 364 32.05 32.42 23.15
N GLY A 365 32.98 31.79 22.43
CA GLY A 365 34.41 32.00 22.58
C GLY A 365 35.05 31.19 23.71
N THR A 366 36.35 31.39 23.91
CA THR A 366 37.20 30.56 24.80
C THR A 366 37.17 30.92 26.28
N THR A 367 36.44 31.96 26.67
CA THR A 367 36.43 32.48 28.05
C THR A 367 35.19 32.12 28.84
N ALA A 368 34.23 31.42 28.23
CA ALA A 368 32.99 31.04 28.83
C ALA A 368 32.69 29.57 28.53
N THR A 369 32.03 28.92 29.49
CA THR A 369 31.55 27.55 29.36
C THR A 369 30.04 27.53 29.21
N MET A 370 29.54 26.53 28.49
CA MET A 370 28.13 26.21 28.33
C MET A 370 27.70 25.09 29.29
N ASP A 371 26.50 25.24 29.82
CA ASP A 371 25.76 24.25 30.61
C ASP A 371 24.26 24.49 30.34
N GLU A 372 23.85 24.22 29.10
CA GLU A 372 22.61 24.68 28.51
C GLU A 372 21.59 23.55 28.41
N ALA A 373 20.38 23.78 28.92
CA ALA A 373 19.32 22.79 28.83
C ALA A 373 18.08 23.33 28.11
N LEU A 374 17.57 22.52 27.18
CA LEU A 374 16.29 22.71 26.50
C LEU A 374 15.34 21.61 26.96
N ILE A 375 14.28 21.97 27.68
CA ILE A 375 13.38 21.02 28.37
C ILE A 375 11.96 21.17 27.85
N SER A 376 11.35 20.05 27.44
CA SER A 376 9.95 20.01 26.98
C SER A 376 8.99 20.33 28.11
N MET A 377 7.75 20.71 27.78
CA MET A 377 6.65 20.61 28.75
C MET A 377 6.43 19.15 29.18
N PRO A 378 5.81 18.89 30.35
CA PRO A 378 5.36 17.54 30.71
C PRO A 378 4.37 17.02 29.68
N ILE A 379 4.61 15.80 29.20
CA ILE A 379 3.80 15.11 28.22
C ILE A 379 3.22 13.87 28.92
N ASP A 380 1.90 13.73 28.86
CA ASP A 380 1.23 12.55 29.37
C ASP A 380 1.42 11.41 28.37
N THR A 381 2.18 10.40 28.78
CA THR A 381 2.42 9.18 27.99
C THR A 381 1.80 7.95 28.63
N THR A 382 0.92 8.14 29.63
CA THR A 382 0.15 7.02 30.20
C THR A 382 -0.82 6.47 29.17
N GLY A 383 -0.98 5.14 29.13
CA GLY A 383 -1.73 4.44 28.09
C GLY A 383 -0.84 3.79 27.05
N TYR A 384 0.30 4.39 26.74
CA TYR A 384 1.27 3.85 25.79
C TYR A 384 2.22 2.83 26.44
N THR A 385 2.34 1.64 25.85
CA THR A 385 3.22 0.57 26.35
C THR A 385 4.50 0.42 25.51
N ASN A 386 4.47 0.80 24.24
CA ASN A 386 5.66 1.12 23.47
C ASN A 386 5.77 2.63 23.32
N LEU A 387 6.97 3.17 23.50
CA LEU A 387 7.23 4.60 23.40
C LEU A 387 8.61 4.83 22.81
N SER A 388 8.68 5.63 21.76
CA SER A 388 9.91 6.04 21.10
C SER A 388 10.04 7.55 21.03
N LEU A 389 11.22 8.06 21.32
CA LEU A 389 11.63 9.44 21.07
C LEU A 389 12.39 9.49 19.75
N GLN A 390 11.88 10.27 18.81
CA GLN A 390 12.53 10.55 17.54
C GLN A 390 12.91 12.03 17.44
N PHE A 391 14.07 12.34 16.85
CA PHE A 391 14.45 13.70 16.49
C PHE A 391 15.53 13.72 15.41
N ASN A 392 15.64 14.84 14.70
CA ASN A 392 16.74 15.13 13.81
C ASN A 392 17.81 15.97 14.53
N HIS A 393 19.09 15.70 14.30
CA HIS A 393 20.16 16.53 14.89
C HIS A 393 21.38 16.73 13.99
N ASP A 394 22.17 17.74 14.36
CA ASP A 394 23.49 18.02 13.82
C ASP A 394 24.44 18.45 14.96
N PHE A 395 25.20 17.48 15.48
CA PHE A 395 26.22 17.66 16.53
C PHE A 395 27.60 17.67 15.88
N ASN A 396 28.33 18.78 16.01
CA ASN A 396 29.67 18.93 15.47
C ASN A 396 30.64 19.22 16.61
N TRP A 397 31.78 18.51 16.61
CA TRP A 397 32.74 18.51 17.70
C TRP A 397 34.10 19.05 17.28
N TYR A 398 34.69 19.91 18.12
CA TYR A 398 36.05 20.37 17.91
C TYR A 398 37.10 19.35 18.34
N SER A 399 37.84 18.80 17.37
CA SER A 399 38.88 17.78 17.64
C SER A 399 40.03 18.14 18.60
N GLY A 400 40.19 19.41 18.95
CA GLY A 400 41.17 19.88 19.94
C GLY A 400 40.63 20.02 21.36
N GLY A 401 39.33 19.83 21.56
CA GLY A 401 38.63 19.84 22.83
C GLY A 401 38.10 18.45 23.18
N LEU A 402 37.96 18.13 24.47
CA LEU A 402 37.77 16.73 24.93
C LEU A 402 36.62 16.55 25.92
N ASP A 403 35.99 17.62 26.37
CA ASP A 403 35.10 17.55 27.54
C ASP A 403 33.63 17.87 27.22
N GLU A 404 33.28 18.32 26.01
CA GLU A 404 31.87 18.61 25.66
C GLU A 404 30.99 17.36 25.68
N GLN A 405 29.75 17.55 26.12
CA GLN A 405 28.75 16.50 26.21
C GLN A 405 27.42 17.03 25.68
N GLY A 406 26.84 16.30 24.73
CA GLY A 406 25.46 16.46 24.32
C GLY A 406 24.63 15.28 24.81
N ASP A 407 23.92 15.46 25.91
CA ASP A 407 23.04 14.43 26.48
C ASP A 407 21.60 14.64 26.05
N VAL A 408 20.95 13.56 25.63
CA VAL A 408 19.50 13.46 25.54
C VAL A 408 19.02 12.70 26.78
N GLU A 409 18.15 13.34 27.53
CA GLU A 409 17.71 12.84 28.82
C GLU A 409 16.19 12.84 28.94
N VAL A 410 15.69 11.89 29.72
CA VAL A 410 14.28 11.83 30.09
C VAL A 410 14.13 11.87 31.60
N ARG A 411 13.04 12.49 32.06
CA ARG A 411 12.58 12.36 33.45
C ARG A 411 11.10 12.12 33.48
N SER A 412 10.66 11.41 34.51
CA SER A 412 9.25 11.26 34.83
C SER A 412 9.09 10.82 36.27
N SER A 413 7.86 10.68 36.73
CA SER A 413 7.56 10.01 37.99
C SER A 413 8.06 8.54 38.01
N ALA A 414 8.19 7.87 36.85
CA ALA A 414 8.78 6.53 36.75
C ALA A 414 10.29 6.51 37.07
N THR A 415 11.02 7.59 36.76
CA THR A 415 12.42 7.75 37.18
C THR A 415 12.57 8.26 38.61
N GLY A 416 11.47 8.44 39.37
CA GLY A 416 11.50 9.12 40.66
C GLY A 416 11.84 10.61 40.55
N GLY A 417 11.61 11.22 39.37
CA GLY A 417 11.88 12.62 39.07
C GLY A 417 13.33 12.95 38.73
N THR A 418 14.21 11.96 38.57
CA THR A 418 15.61 12.18 38.18
C THR A 418 15.76 12.16 36.66
N TRP A 419 16.63 13.00 36.12
CA TRP A 419 17.06 12.93 34.73
C TRP A 419 17.90 11.67 34.49
N VAL A 420 17.59 10.95 33.42
CA VAL A 420 18.29 9.74 32.96
C VAL A 420 18.75 9.97 31.55
N VAL A 421 20.06 9.80 31.30
CA VAL A 421 20.65 9.88 29.95
C VAL A 421 20.22 8.66 29.14
N VAL A 422 19.55 8.91 28.02
CA VAL A 422 19.10 7.87 27.07
C VAL A 422 19.96 7.86 25.80
N GLN A 423 20.66 8.95 25.51
CA GLN A 423 21.66 9.03 24.44
C GLN A 423 22.71 10.10 24.80
N ASN A 424 23.97 9.84 24.46
CA ASN A 424 25.10 10.77 24.67
C ASN A 424 25.87 10.96 23.36
N TYR A 425 26.32 12.19 23.13
CA TYR A 425 27.22 12.58 22.06
C TYR A 425 28.45 13.26 22.64
N SER A 426 29.64 12.75 22.29
CA SER A 426 30.92 13.34 22.66
C SER A 426 32.04 12.80 21.77
N GLY A 427 33.07 13.63 21.53
CA GLY A 427 34.31 13.18 20.90
C GLY A 427 34.21 12.81 19.41
N GLY A 428 33.18 13.28 18.70
CA GLY A 428 33.00 13.08 17.27
C GLY A 428 31.72 13.71 16.73
N ASP A 429 31.74 14.03 15.43
CA ASP A 429 30.58 14.56 14.71
C ASP A 429 29.49 13.50 14.56
N SER A 430 28.22 13.89 14.71
CA SER A 430 27.05 13.02 14.54
C SER A 430 25.89 13.83 13.97
N SER A 431 25.23 13.34 12.94
CA SER A 431 24.06 13.98 12.35
C SER A 431 23.09 12.97 11.73
N GLY A 432 21.83 13.39 11.57
CA GLY A 432 20.74 12.59 11.00
C GLY A 432 19.59 12.37 11.99
N THR A 433 18.70 11.44 11.65
CA THR A 433 17.55 11.06 12.48
C THR A 433 17.95 10.03 13.53
N VAL A 434 17.47 10.23 14.75
CA VAL A 434 17.73 9.38 15.91
C VAL A 434 16.39 8.85 16.39
N ASN A 435 16.33 7.56 16.75
CA ASN A 435 15.16 6.92 17.34
C ASN A 435 15.58 6.15 18.60
N ILE A 436 14.94 6.45 19.74
CA ILE A 436 15.31 5.92 21.05
C ILE A 436 14.08 5.30 21.70
N ASP A 437 14.15 4.02 22.07
CA ASP A 437 13.15 3.38 22.91
C ASP A 437 13.20 3.96 24.32
N ILE A 438 12.08 4.54 24.74
CA ILE A 438 11.90 5.14 26.06
C ILE A 438 10.65 4.60 26.79
N ALA A 439 10.14 3.43 26.38
CA ALA A 439 8.94 2.80 26.95
C ALA A 439 9.00 2.69 28.48
N SER A 440 10.16 2.33 29.03
CA SER A 440 10.37 2.19 30.48
C SER A 440 10.23 3.49 31.30
N PHE A 441 10.13 4.64 30.63
CA PHE A 441 10.02 5.96 31.25
C PHE A 441 8.61 6.55 31.18
N SER A 442 7.66 5.87 30.51
CA SER A 442 6.27 6.31 30.35
C SER A 442 5.64 6.69 31.70
N ALA A 443 5.04 7.89 31.72
CA ALA A 443 4.27 8.42 32.84
C ALA A 443 3.50 9.68 32.41
N SER A 444 2.64 10.18 33.30
CA SER A 444 1.80 11.35 33.03
C SER A 444 2.57 12.68 33.00
N ASP A 445 3.85 12.64 33.33
CA ASP A 445 4.72 13.79 33.52
C ASP A 445 6.08 13.61 32.84
N LEU A 446 6.13 12.81 31.76
CA LEU A 446 7.35 12.59 31.00
C LEU A 446 7.87 13.92 30.41
N GLN A 447 9.15 14.17 30.55
CA GLN A 447 9.83 15.30 29.91
C GLN A 447 11.11 14.85 29.25
N VAL A 448 11.41 15.47 28.11
CA VAL A 448 12.66 15.30 27.36
C VAL A 448 13.53 16.52 27.58
N ARG A 449 14.84 16.31 27.71
CA ARG A 449 15.85 17.36 27.83
C ARG A 449 17.00 17.11 26.88
N PHE A 450 17.37 18.15 26.14
CA PHE A 450 18.64 18.23 25.43
C PHE A 450 19.60 19.07 26.26
N HIS A 451 20.67 18.47 26.77
CA HIS A 451 21.61 19.08 27.71
C HIS A 451 23.00 19.14 27.07
N TYR A 452 23.47 20.35 26.80
CA TYR A 452 24.78 20.60 26.22
C TYR A 452 25.69 21.27 27.23
N TYR A 453 26.71 20.55 27.73
CA TYR A 453 27.52 21.00 28.85
C TYR A 453 28.99 20.67 28.72
N ASN A 454 29.81 21.29 29.59
CA ASN A 454 31.27 21.25 29.54
C ASN A 454 31.86 21.72 28.20
N ALA A 455 31.06 22.43 27.40
CA ALA A 455 31.48 22.95 26.11
C ALA A 455 32.06 24.36 26.25
N SER A 456 33.22 24.60 25.66
CA SER A 456 33.85 25.91 25.59
C SER A 456 34.66 25.98 24.32
N TYR A 457 34.16 26.68 23.30
CA TYR A 457 34.80 26.73 22.00
C TYR A 457 34.88 25.34 21.32
N GLU A 458 33.82 24.56 21.47
CA GLU A 458 33.71 23.15 21.05
C GLU A 458 32.79 22.96 19.83
N TRP A 459 32.34 24.06 19.21
CA TRP A 459 31.42 24.14 18.06
C TRP A 459 29.93 24.18 18.43
N TRP A 460 29.07 23.28 17.93
CA TRP A 460 27.62 23.46 18.03
C TRP A 460 26.83 22.14 18.05
N TRP A 461 25.61 22.24 18.56
CA TRP A 461 24.59 21.21 18.45
C TRP A 461 23.24 21.81 18.06
N ALA A 462 22.65 21.31 16.97
CA ALA A 462 21.31 21.67 16.52
C ALA A 462 20.34 20.50 16.58
N ILE A 463 19.06 20.78 16.85
CA ILE A 463 17.95 19.82 17.01
C ILE A 463 16.73 20.29 16.21
N ASP A 464 16.01 19.35 15.62
CA ASP A 464 14.74 19.57 14.92
C ASP A 464 13.82 18.34 14.97
N ASP A 465 12.55 18.51 14.62
CA ASP A 465 11.52 17.46 14.48
C ASP A 465 11.44 16.49 15.69
N VAL A 466 11.26 17.03 16.89
CA VAL A 466 11.21 16.22 18.12
C VAL A 466 9.83 15.60 18.28
N MET A 467 9.75 14.27 18.16
CA MET A 467 8.52 13.51 18.22
C MET A 467 8.54 12.47 19.34
N LEU A 468 7.42 12.36 20.05
CA LEU A 468 7.10 11.17 20.86
C LEU A 468 6.06 10.36 20.11
N ILE A 469 6.40 9.10 19.91
CA ILE A 469 5.59 8.15 19.17
C ILE A 469 5.32 6.99 20.12
N GLY A 470 4.08 6.57 20.25
CA GLY A 470 3.76 5.39 21.04
C GLY A 470 2.65 4.55 20.44
N ASP A 471 2.48 3.38 21.02
CA ASP A 471 1.29 2.56 20.83
C ASP A 471 0.84 2.06 22.21
N GLU A 472 -0.45 1.77 22.35
CA GLU A 472 -1.01 1.28 23.61
C GLU A 472 -0.64 -0.19 23.92
N GLY A 473 0.21 -0.83 23.09
CA GLY A 473 0.54 -2.26 23.07
C GLY A 473 -0.61 -3.21 23.38
N LEU A 474 -1.75 -2.94 22.74
CA LEU A 474 -2.87 -3.85 22.59
C LEU A 474 -2.54 -4.75 21.38
N VAL A 475 -2.48 -6.09 21.50
CA VAL A 475 -3.64 -7.00 21.51
C VAL A 475 -4.86 -6.33 20.88
N CYS A 476 -4.84 -6.32 19.55
CA CYS A 476 -5.83 -5.92 18.57
C CYS A 476 -7.17 -5.49 19.13
N ASN A 477 -7.56 -4.32 18.65
CA ASN A 477 -8.67 -3.51 19.08
C ASN A 477 -9.92 -4.38 19.36
N ILE A 478 -10.13 -4.73 20.63
CA ILE A 478 -11.30 -5.51 21.02
C ILE A 478 -12.48 -4.52 21.07
N PHE A 479 -13.03 -4.23 19.88
CA PHE A 479 -14.22 -3.43 19.57
C PHE A 479 -14.09 -1.90 19.75
N GLY A 480 -13.79 -1.17 18.65
CA GLY A 480 -14.04 0.27 18.45
C GLY A 480 -13.29 1.23 19.40
N ASP A 481 -12.82 2.42 19.05
CA ASP A 481 -13.13 3.38 17.98
C ASP A 481 -12.02 4.46 18.01
N LEU A 482 -11.67 5.04 16.86
CA LEU A 482 -11.16 6.41 16.84
C LEU A 482 -12.39 7.32 17.00
N ASP A 483 -12.41 8.18 18.01
CA ASP A 483 -13.45 9.17 18.30
C ASP A 483 -12.73 10.53 18.34
N SER A 484 -12.59 11.14 17.16
CA SER A 484 -11.72 12.30 16.92
C SER A 484 -12.21 13.57 17.63
N ASP A 485 -13.51 13.68 17.87
CA ASP A 485 -14.12 14.86 18.48
C ASP A 485 -14.60 14.65 19.93
N GLY A 486 -14.55 13.41 20.42
CA GLY A 486 -14.78 13.02 21.81
C GLY A 486 -16.24 13.00 22.23
N ASP A 487 -17.16 12.81 21.30
CA ASP A 487 -18.60 12.89 21.52
C ASP A 487 -19.25 11.56 21.93
N GLY A 488 -18.48 10.45 21.85
CA GLY A 488 -18.91 9.09 22.17
C GLY A 488 -19.46 8.29 20.99
N VAL A 489 -19.28 8.77 19.76
CA VAL A 489 -19.57 8.09 18.50
C VAL A 489 -18.25 7.89 17.72
N ALA A 490 -18.06 6.71 17.13
CA ALA A 490 -16.86 6.40 16.37
C ALA A 490 -16.77 7.21 15.08
N ASP A 491 -15.58 7.64 14.67
CA ASP A 491 -15.31 8.31 13.39
C ASP A 491 -15.86 7.56 12.18
N ALA A 492 -15.94 6.22 12.26
CA ALA A 492 -16.43 5.36 11.20
C ALA A 492 -17.97 5.39 11.02
N VAL A 493 -18.70 5.85 12.03
CA VAL A 493 -20.17 5.98 12.01
C VAL A 493 -20.65 7.36 12.45
N ASP A 494 -19.73 8.31 12.65
CA ASP A 494 -19.99 9.66 13.09
C ASP A 494 -20.30 10.57 11.88
N ASN A 495 -21.47 11.18 11.88
CA ASN A 495 -21.87 12.13 10.85
C ASN A 495 -21.26 13.53 11.03
N CYS A 496 -20.47 13.78 12.08
CA CYS A 496 -19.63 14.96 12.27
C CYS A 496 -18.28 14.67 12.96
N THR A 497 -17.38 13.91 12.33
CA THR A 497 -16.07 13.44 12.88
C THR A 497 -15.12 14.51 13.46
N GLY A 498 -15.39 15.79 13.26
CA GLY A 498 -14.60 16.89 13.80
C GLY A 498 -15.35 17.79 14.80
N VAL A 499 -16.64 17.55 15.04
CA VAL A 499 -17.49 18.45 15.83
C VAL A 499 -18.56 17.70 16.63
N ALA A 500 -18.30 17.58 17.94
CA ALA A 500 -19.09 16.76 18.83
C ALA A 500 -20.61 16.97 18.74
N ASN A 501 -21.33 15.94 18.29
CA ASN A 501 -22.77 15.89 18.16
C ASN A 501 -23.32 14.51 18.60
N PRO A 502 -23.35 14.19 19.91
CA PRO A 502 -23.70 12.85 20.40
C PRO A 502 -25.11 12.35 20.04
N ASP A 503 -25.98 13.25 19.54
CA ASP A 503 -27.32 12.90 19.05
C ASP A 503 -27.37 12.53 17.57
N GLN A 504 -26.24 12.67 16.85
CA GLN A 504 -26.02 12.27 15.45
C GLN A 504 -27.14 12.76 14.54
N ARG A 505 -27.66 13.96 14.80
CA ARG A 505 -28.82 14.48 14.09
C ARG A 505 -28.43 14.84 12.66
N ASP A 506 -29.06 14.16 11.71
CA ASP A 506 -29.01 14.40 10.28
C ASP A 506 -30.47 14.44 9.77
N SER A 507 -30.93 15.61 9.35
CA SER A 507 -32.34 15.89 9.07
C SER A 507 -32.71 15.70 7.60
N ASN A 508 -31.73 15.83 6.68
CA ASN A 508 -31.90 15.62 5.25
C ASN A 508 -31.43 14.21 4.81
N GLY A 509 -30.66 13.51 5.66
CA GLY A 509 -30.26 12.11 5.50
C GLY A 509 -29.11 11.93 4.51
N ASP A 510 -28.26 12.93 4.35
CA ASP A 510 -27.16 12.94 3.38
C ASP A 510 -25.83 12.40 3.93
N GLY A 511 -25.81 12.00 5.20
CA GLY A 511 -24.60 11.48 5.87
C GLY A 511 -23.77 12.57 6.55
N HIS A 512 -24.16 13.83 6.45
CA HIS A 512 -23.56 14.95 7.17
C HIS A 512 -24.50 15.42 8.29
N GLY A 513 -23.98 15.46 9.51
CA GLY A 513 -24.78 15.88 10.65
C GLY A 513 -25.12 17.37 10.54
N ASN A 514 -26.33 17.73 10.97
CA ASN A 514 -26.79 19.12 11.06
C ASN A 514 -25.81 20.03 11.81
N PHE A 515 -24.98 19.45 12.69
CA PHE A 515 -23.97 20.16 13.46
C PHE A 515 -22.70 20.50 12.68
N CYS A 516 -22.41 19.90 11.54
CA CYS A 516 -21.23 20.21 10.72
C CYS A 516 -21.59 20.50 9.25
N ASP A 517 -22.88 20.49 8.93
CA ASP A 517 -23.39 20.74 7.59
C ASP A 517 -23.82 22.20 7.37
N TYR A 518 -23.15 22.87 6.41
CA TYR A 518 -23.48 24.21 5.92
C TYR A 518 -23.91 24.23 4.44
N ASP A 519 -24.01 23.05 3.81
CA ASP A 519 -24.36 22.83 2.40
C ASP A 519 -25.83 22.45 2.27
N TYR A 520 -26.73 23.40 2.53
CA TYR A 520 -28.16 23.17 2.61
C TYR A 520 -28.86 22.81 1.27
N ASP A 521 -28.16 22.86 0.14
CA ASP A 521 -28.66 22.33 -1.13
C ASP A 521 -27.95 21.06 -1.63
N ASN A 522 -27.12 20.46 -0.78
CA ASN A 522 -26.48 19.15 -0.95
C ASN A 522 -25.71 19.05 -2.28
N ASN A 523 -25.03 20.13 -2.67
CA ASN A 523 -24.27 20.20 -3.91
C ASN A 523 -22.77 19.88 -3.73
N CYS A 524 -22.37 19.58 -2.49
CA CYS A 524 -21.02 19.38 -1.97
C CYS A 524 -20.13 20.62 -1.93
N VAL A 525 -20.73 21.82 -1.92
CA VAL A 525 -20.00 23.09 -1.83
C VAL A 525 -20.82 24.11 -1.04
N THR A 526 -20.33 24.46 0.15
CA THR A 526 -20.90 25.54 0.96
C THR A 526 -20.63 26.90 0.30
N GLN A 527 -21.67 27.59 -0.16
CA GLN A 527 -21.53 28.83 -0.92
C GLN A 527 -22.71 29.80 -0.71
N PHE A 528 -22.78 30.86 -1.53
CA PHE A 528 -23.84 31.86 -1.38
C PHE A 528 -25.27 31.33 -1.62
N ALA A 529 -25.41 30.16 -2.25
CA ALA A 529 -26.69 29.48 -2.43
C ALA A 529 -27.25 29.01 -1.08
N ASP A 530 -26.42 28.41 -0.26
CA ASP A 530 -26.75 27.90 1.08
C ASP A 530 -27.10 29.04 2.03
N MET A 531 -26.34 30.14 1.97
CA MET A 531 -26.69 31.34 2.71
C MET A 531 -28.05 31.93 2.30
N SER A 532 -28.48 31.70 1.06
CA SER A 532 -29.83 32.11 0.61
C SER A 532 -30.92 31.20 1.18
N ILE A 533 -30.63 29.91 1.38
CA ILE A 533 -31.52 28.94 2.03
C ILE A 533 -31.64 29.26 3.52
N PHE A 534 -30.52 29.46 4.20
CA PHE A 534 -30.47 29.94 5.58
C PHE A 534 -31.25 31.25 5.75
N GLY A 535 -30.99 32.23 4.86
CA GLY A 535 -31.67 33.53 4.89
C GLY A 535 -33.18 33.44 4.68
N ALA A 536 -33.68 32.42 3.97
CA ALA A 536 -35.11 32.19 3.78
C ALA A 536 -35.79 31.64 5.05
N ALA A 537 -35.06 30.87 5.85
CA ALA A 537 -35.53 30.30 7.12
C ALA A 537 -35.24 31.21 8.33
N PHE A 538 -34.36 32.19 8.19
CA PHE A 538 -33.91 33.05 9.29
C PHE A 538 -35.06 33.75 10.05
N GLY A 539 -35.09 33.57 11.37
CA GLY A 539 -36.10 34.11 12.27
C GLY A 539 -37.39 33.29 12.34
N SER A 540 -37.46 32.15 11.66
CA SER A 540 -38.56 31.19 11.80
C SER A 540 -38.41 30.36 13.08
N VAL A 541 -39.53 29.85 13.58
CA VAL A 541 -39.55 28.87 14.67
C VAL A 541 -40.16 27.56 14.19
N SER A 542 -39.83 26.46 14.87
CA SER A 542 -40.39 25.14 14.57
C SER A 542 -41.92 25.18 14.47
N GLY A 543 -42.44 24.81 13.29
CA GLY A 543 -43.86 24.88 12.94
C GLY A 543 -44.25 26.02 12.00
N ASP A 544 -43.36 26.98 11.74
CA ASP A 544 -43.55 27.98 10.69
C ASP A 544 -43.41 27.36 9.29
N ALA A 545 -44.10 27.93 8.30
CA ALA A 545 -44.07 27.42 6.92
C ALA A 545 -42.69 27.52 6.24
N ASN A 546 -41.82 28.38 6.75
CA ASN A 546 -40.48 28.61 6.23
C ASN A 546 -39.38 28.02 7.14
N TYR A 547 -39.76 27.28 8.18
CA TYR A 547 -38.79 26.62 9.05
C TYR A 547 -38.11 25.49 8.29
N ASN A 548 -36.78 25.53 8.24
CA ASN A 548 -35.97 24.45 7.71
C ASN A 548 -35.16 23.83 8.87
N PRO A 549 -35.38 22.55 9.24
CA PRO A 549 -34.62 21.89 10.30
C PRO A 549 -33.11 21.84 9.99
N ASP A 550 -32.73 21.82 8.72
CA ASP A 550 -31.32 21.79 8.30
C ASP A 550 -30.57 23.05 8.70
N THR A 551 -31.31 24.17 8.78
CA THR A 551 -30.77 25.48 9.18
C THR A 551 -30.86 25.77 10.69
N ASP A 552 -31.42 24.85 11.48
CA ASP A 552 -31.54 24.93 12.95
C ASP A 552 -30.51 24.01 13.60
N ARG A 553 -29.24 24.39 13.50
CA ARG A 553 -28.03 23.61 13.81
C ARG A 553 -27.94 23.19 15.27
N ASP A 554 -28.36 24.04 16.20
CA ASP A 554 -28.32 23.75 17.63
C ASP A 554 -29.59 23.06 18.17
N ASN A 555 -30.56 22.79 17.28
CA ASN A 555 -31.83 22.12 17.59
C ASN A 555 -32.67 22.84 18.64
N ASN A 556 -32.51 24.16 18.79
CA ASN A 556 -33.27 24.92 19.78
C ASN A 556 -34.70 25.26 19.31
N GLY A 557 -35.02 24.95 18.04
CA GLY A 557 -36.33 25.19 17.43
C GLY A 557 -36.49 26.58 16.83
N VAL A 558 -35.40 27.36 16.68
CA VAL A 558 -35.38 28.74 16.19
C VAL A 558 -34.15 29.00 15.32
N VAL A 559 -34.37 29.25 14.03
CA VAL A 559 -33.29 29.62 13.11
C VAL A 559 -32.85 31.06 13.38
N ASN A 560 -31.64 31.26 13.88
CA ASN A 560 -31.10 32.55 14.27
C ASN A 560 -29.57 32.62 14.09
N PHE A 561 -28.91 33.67 14.58
CA PHE A 561 -27.47 33.86 14.38
C PHE A 561 -26.58 32.80 15.04
N LEU A 562 -27.09 32.05 16.02
CA LEU A 562 -26.35 30.94 16.64
C LEU A 562 -26.13 29.79 15.66
N ASP A 563 -27.05 29.60 14.72
CA ASP A 563 -27.00 28.51 13.73
C ASP A 563 -25.93 28.70 12.66
N LEU A 564 -25.36 29.92 12.54
CA LEU A 564 -24.20 30.18 11.68
C LEU A 564 -22.87 29.74 12.31
N GLY A 565 -22.88 29.28 13.56
CA GLY A 565 -21.70 28.84 14.28
C GLY A 565 -20.79 29.96 14.80
N ALA A 566 -19.69 29.55 15.42
CA ALA A 566 -18.61 30.42 15.89
C ALA A 566 -17.25 29.77 15.56
N PRO A 567 -16.17 30.53 15.33
CA PRO A 567 -14.85 29.98 15.04
C PRO A 567 -14.40 28.89 16.05
N PRO A 568 -13.84 27.75 15.58
CA PRO A 568 -13.54 27.42 14.18
C PRO A 568 -14.75 26.94 13.34
N ASP A 569 -15.82 26.49 13.97
CA ASP A 569 -16.93 25.83 13.26
C ASP A 569 -18.05 26.80 12.88
N ASN A 570 -17.80 27.65 11.88
CA ASN A 570 -18.78 28.62 11.35
C ASN A 570 -18.86 28.64 9.82
N PHE A 571 -20.00 29.11 9.30
CA PHE A 571 -20.24 29.20 7.86
C PHE A 571 -19.12 29.90 7.06
N ALA A 572 -18.46 30.91 7.62
CA ALA A 572 -17.43 31.64 6.90
C ALA A 572 -16.12 30.85 6.75
N GLU A 573 -15.85 29.91 7.65
CA GLU A 573 -14.68 29.02 7.57
C GLU A 573 -14.90 27.89 6.56
N PHE A 574 -16.14 27.46 6.36
CA PHE A 574 -16.53 26.47 5.36
C PHE A 574 -16.85 27.05 3.98
N PHE A 575 -16.71 28.36 3.77
CA PHE A 575 -17.06 28.98 2.49
C PHE A 575 -16.16 28.49 1.34
N LEU A 576 -16.76 27.85 0.33
CA LEU A 576 -16.14 27.11 -0.78
C LEU A 576 -15.53 25.75 -0.41
N GLU A 577 -15.82 25.24 0.78
CA GLU A 577 -15.44 23.90 1.24
C GLU A 577 -16.63 22.93 1.16
N ALA A 578 -16.35 21.64 1.27
CA ALA A 578 -17.36 20.59 1.39
C ALA A 578 -18.01 20.60 2.79
N PRO A 579 -19.24 20.07 2.96
CA PRO A 579 -19.82 19.85 4.28
C PRO A 579 -19.02 18.84 5.12
N GLY A 580 -19.17 18.87 6.45
CA GLY A 580 -18.51 17.94 7.37
C GLY A 580 -17.35 18.56 8.18
N PRO A 581 -16.33 17.78 8.58
CA PRO A 581 -16.04 16.39 8.18
C PRO A 581 -17.00 15.36 8.79
N SER A 582 -17.18 14.21 8.11
CA SER A 582 -18.07 13.10 8.49
C SER A 582 -17.49 11.76 8.01
N ALA A 583 -18.04 10.64 8.50
CA ALA A 583 -17.69 9.28 8.06
C ALA A 583 -17.98 9.06 6.57
N ASP A 584 -19.08 9.63 6.07
CA ASP A 584 -19.48 9.56 4.68
C ASP A 584 -18.86 10.69 3.85
N ALA A 585 -18.44 10.36 2.62
CA ALA A 585 -17.99 11.36 1.66
C ALA A 585 -19.20 12.07 1.03
N CYS A 586 -19.10 13.39 0.83
CA CYS A 586 -20.16 14.12 0.14
C CYS A 586 -20.31 13.64 -1.31
N VAL A 587 -21.51 13.19 -1.66
CA VAL A 587 -21.88 12.80 -3.02
C VAL A 587 -22.99 13.75 -3.51
N PRO A 588 -22.76 14.57 -4.56
CA PRO A 588 -23.77 15.50 -5.04
C PRO A 588 -25.03 14.77 -5.49
N GLU A 589 -26.21 15.22 -5.07
CA GLU A 589 -27.45 14.66 -5.57
C GLU A 589 -27.56 14.83 -7.10
N THR A 590 -27.75 13.73 -7.84
CA THR A 590 -27.80 13.70 -9.32
C THR A 590 -29.16 14.06 -9.91
#